data_AF-A0AB73C044-F1
#
_entry.id   AF-A0AB73C044-F1
#
_cell.length_a   1.000
_cell.length_b   1.000
_cell.length_c   1.000
_cell.angle_alpha   90.00
_cell.angle_beta   90.00
_cell.angle_gamma   90.00
#
_symmetry.space_group_name_H-M   'P 1'
#
loop_
_entity.id
_entity.type
_entity.pdbx_description
1 polymer ?
#
loop_
_entity_poly.entity_id
_entity_poly.type
_entity_poly.pdbx_seq_one_letter_code
_entity_poly.pdbx_strand_id
1 'polypeptide(L)'
;MSESEYKKMLETGKVQMSDGGITHVTNPADINAFKAAKKGSIYVEFDVETNVINNGGKKEWGIISGPNSPIDKLNRKKGLPGIEKMPDAFNIEVKVKK
;
A
#
# COMPACT_ATOMS: atom_id res chain seq x y z
N MET A 1 2.57 8.16 -3.77
CA MET A 1 1.20 8.57 -3.34
C MET A 1 1.03 10.07 -3.53
N SER A 2 -0.19 10.59 -3.39
CA SER A 2 -0.53 12.02 -3.38
C SER A 2 -0.59 12.58 -1.96
N GLU A 3 -0.58 13.91 -1.81
CA GLU A 3 -0.65 14.56 -0.50
C GLU A 3 -1.97 14.28 0.24
N SER A 4 -3.09 14.18 -0.48
CA SER A 4 -4.39 13.87 0.11
C SER A 4 -4.46 12.44 0.64
N GLU A 5 -3.89 11.48 -0.10
CA GLU A 5 -3.74 10.10 0.39
C GLU A 5 -2.87 10.06 1.65
N TYR A 6 -1.77 10.81 1.69
CA TYR A 6 -0.92 10.84 2.88
C TYR A 6 -1.63 11.43 4.10
N LYS A 7 -2.38 12.53 3.95
CA LYS A 7 -3.19 13.09 5.05
C LYS A 7 -4.20 12.07 5.57
N LYS A 8 -4.93 11.39 4.67
CA LYS A 8 -5.84 10.30 5.05
C LYS A 8 -5.13 9.15 5.74
N MET A 9 -3.91 8.81 5.30
CA MET A 9 -3.10 7.77 5.92
C MET A 9 -2.72 8.13 7.36
N LEU A 10 -2.34 9.38 7.61
CA LEU A 10 -2.08 9.90 8.95
C LEU A 10 -3.35 9.93 9.82
N GLU A 11 -4.47 10.37 9.26
CA GLU A 11 -5.73 10.48 9.99
C GLU A 11 -6.32 9.13 10.37
N THR A 12 -6.26 8.16 9.46
CA THR A 12 -6.86 6.82 9.66
C THR A 12 -5.90 5.81 10.28
N GLY A 13 -4.59 6.05 10.20
CA GLY A 13 -3.55 5.08 10.55
C GLY A 13 -3.57 3.84 9.66
N LYS A 14 -4.14 3.92 8.45
CA LYS A 14 -4.31 2.77 7.55
C LYS A 14 -3.69 3.02 6.20
N VAL A 15 -3.18 1.95 5.59
CA VAL A 15 -2.67 1.98 4.22
C VAL A 15 -3.75 2.45 3.25
N GLN A 16 -3.39 3.36 2.36
CA GLN A 16 -4.31 3.90 1.34
C GLN A 16 -4.22 3.07 0.07
N MET A 17 -5.35 2.49 -0.34
CA MET A 17 -5.46 1.75 -1.59
C MET A 17 -5.91 2.61 -2.76
N SER A 18 -5.50 2.20 -3.95
CA SER A 18 -6.04 2.69 -5.21
C SER A 18 -7.42 2.10 -5.51
N ASP A 19 -8.10 2.60 -6.56
CA ASP A 19 -9.39 2.11 -7.03
C ASP A 19 -9.41 0.59 -7.34
N GLY A 20 -8.24 -0.01 -7.60
CA GLY A 20 -8.09 -1.46 -7.79
C GLY A 20 -8.18 -2.30 -6.51
N GLY A 21 -8.41 -1.68 -5.35
CA GLY A 21 -8.44 -2.34 -4.05
C GLY A 21 -7.06 -2.79 -3.57
N ILE A 22 -5.98 -2.33 -4.20
CA ILE A 22 -4.60 -2.71 -3.88
C ILE A 22 -3.70 -1.48 -3.75
N THR A 23 -2.62 -1.66 -3.01
CA THR A 23 -1.54 -0.68 -2.85
C THR A 23 -0.23 -1.30 -3.30
N HIS A 24 0.46 -0.65 -4.22
CA HIS A 24 1.79 -1.06 -4.64
C HIS A 24 2.83 -0.39 -3.74
N VAL A 25 3.75 -1.19 -3.22
CA VAL A 25 4.84 -0.74 -2.35
C VAL A 25 6.17 -1.33 -2.82
N THR A 26 7.28 -0.77 -2.39
CA THR A 26 8.59 -1.40 -2.50
C THR A 26 9.00 -1.95 -1.14
N ASN A 27 9.50 -3.19 -1.13
CA ASN A 27 10.02 -3.83 0.08
C ASN A 27 11.29 -4.62 -0.29
N PRO A 28 12.49 -4.21 0.15
CA PRO A 28 12.77 -3.09 1.05
C PRO A 28 12.46 -1.71 0.43
N ALA A 29 12.40 -0.67 1.27
CA ALA A 29 12.18 0.70 0.81
C ALA A 29 13.28 1.14 -0.16
N ASP A 30 12.88 1.61 -1.35
CA ASP A 30 13.79 2.11 -2.37
C ASP A 30 13.33 3.45 -2.96
N ILE A 31 14.11 4.49 -2.70
CA ILE A 31 13.91 5.85 -3.23
C ILE A 31 14.13 5.90 -4.75
N ASN A 32 14.89 4.98 -5.34
CA ASN A 32 15.11 4.98 -6.79
C ASN A 32 13.84 4.64 -7.56
N ALA A 33 12.99 3.75 -7.02
CA ALA A 33 11.66 3.48 -7.56
C ALA A 33 10.78 4.75 -7.64
N PHE A 34 10.99 5.73 -6.74
CA PHE A 34 10.25 6.99 -6.73
C PHE A 34 10.67 7.96 -7.86
N LYS A 35 11.84 7.79 -8.49
CA LYS A 35 12.30 8.70 -9.56
C LYS A 35 11.31 8.80 -10.72
N ALA A 36 10.63 7.70 -11.03
CA ALA A 36 9.62 7.61 -12.09
C ALA A 36 8.25 8.22 -11.71
N ALA A 37 8.06 8.67 -10.46
CA ALA A 37 6.80 9.24 -10.02
C ALA A 37 6.51 10.59 -10.69
N LYS A 38 5.22 10.87 -10.91
CA LYS A 38 4.73 12.13 -11.50
C LYS A 38 5.00 13.31 -10.55
N LYS A 39 5.12 14.53 -11.08
CA LYS A 39 5.16 15.75 -10.26
C LYS A 39 3.91 15.83 -9.37
N GLY A 40 4.05 16.30 -8.14
CA GLY A 40 2.98 16.29 -7.13
C GLY A 40 2.84 14.96 -6.38
N SER A 41 3.69 13.97 -6.67
CA SER A 41 3.78 12.75 -5.86
C SER A 41 4.68 12.98 -4.65
N ILE A 42 4.41 12.25 -3.58
CA ILE A 42 5.23 12.20 -2.38
C ILE A 42 5.70 10.77 -2.15
N TYR A 43 6.93 10.66 -1.65
CA TYR A 43 7.56 9.44 -1.22
C TYR A 43 7.41 9.32 0.29
N VAL A 44 6.74 8.25 0.70
CA VAL A 44 6.40 7.98 2.09
C VAL A 44 6.85 6.56 2.40
N GLU A 45 7.54 6.44 3.51
CA GLU A 45 7.90 5.17 4.13
C GLU A 45 6.99 4.95 5.33
N PHE A 46 6.56 3.71 5.52
CA PHE A 46 5.70 3.31 6.62
C PHE A 46 5.88 1.82 6.87
N ASP A 47 5.64 1.41 8.10
CA ASP A 47 5.69 0.02 8.53
C ASP A 47 4.30 -0.60 8.49
N VAL A 48 4.25 -1.90 8.18
CA VAL A 48 3.04 -2.73 8.21
C VAL A 48 3.39 -4.12 8.74
N GLU A 49 2.39 -4.88 9.13
CA GLU A 49 2.60 -6.30 9.45
C GLU A 49 3.12 -7.08 8.22
N THR A 50 4.11 -7.95 8.41
CA THR A 50 4.78 -8.62 7.27
C THR A 50 3.84 -9.55 6.48
N ASN A 51 2.81 -10.09 7.13
CA ASN A 51 1.79 -10.96 6.54
C ASN A 51 0.88 -10.26 5.53
N VAL A 52 0.82 -8.92 5.51
CA VAL A 52 -0.08 -8.18 4.60
C VAL A 52 0.57 -7.86 3.25
N ILE A 53 1.90 -8.02 3.14
CA ILE A 53 2.65 -7.76 1.91
C ILE A 53 2.71 -9.02 1.07
N ASN A 54 2.07 -8.99 -0.11
CA ASN A 54 2.17 -10.03 -1.12
C ASN A 54 3.24 -9.68 -2.15
N ASN A 55 3.78 -10.68 -2.86
CA ASN A 55 4.76 -10.44 -3.91
C ASN A 55 4.13 -9.73 -5.13
N GLY A 56 4.72 -8.61 -5.55
CA GLY A 56 4.29 -7.80 -6.70
C GLY A 56 4.84 -8.24 -8.05
N GLY A 57 5.38 -9.46 -8.14
CA GLY A 57 5.93 -10.07 -9.35
C GLY A 57 7.46 -9.94 -9.46
N LYS A 58 8.07 -8.94 -8.80
CA LYS A 58 9.51 -8.79 -8.63
C LYS A 58 9.85 -8.81 -7.15
N LYS A 59 11.06 -9.27 -6.80
CA LYS A 59 11.50 -9.43 -5.41
C LYS A 59 11.38 -8.15 -4.55
N GLU A 60 11.57 -6.99 -5.18
CA GLU A 60 11.54 -5.68 -4.52
C GLU A 60 10.15 -5.03 -4.49
N TRP A 61 9.17 -5.64 -5.16
CA TRP A 61 7.82 -5.10 -5.30
C TRP A 61 6.86 -5.85 -4.38
N GLY A 62 6.10 -5.11 -3.60
CA GLY A 62 5.06 -5.61 -2.72
C GLY A 62 3.69 -5.12 -3.16
N ILE A 63 2.67 -5.93 -2.89
CA ILE A 63 1.26 -5.58 -3.04
C ILE A 63 0.56 -5.79 -1.71
N ILE A 64 0.01 -4.71 -1.15
CA ILE A 64 -0.89 -4.76 0.00
C ILE A 64 -2.31 -4.78 -0.54
N SER A 65 -3.06 -5.82 -0.18
CA SER A 65 -4.42 -6.04 -0.68
C SER A 65 -5.45 -5.54 0.32
N GLY A 66 -6.45 -4.83 -0.18
CA GLY A 66 -7.58 -4.33 0.58
C GLY A 66 -8.90 -5.04 0.26
N PRO A 67 -10.00 -4.51 0.80
CA PRO A 67 -11.35 -4.93 0.42
C PRO A 67 -11.57 -4.79 -1.09
N ASN A 68 -12.35 -5.70 -1.68
CA ASN A 68 -12.64 -5.77 -3.12
C ASN A 68 -11.43 -6.02 -4.05
N SER A 69 -10.23 -6.23 -3.50
CA SER A 69 -9.06 -6.67 -4.26
C SER A 69 -9.30 -8.01 -4.95
N PRO A 70 -8.51 -8.36 -5.99
CA PRO A 70 -8.59 -9.67 -6.62
C PRO A 70 -8.45 -10.83 -5.62
N ILE A 71 -7.61 -10.68 -4.59
CA ILE A 71 -7.41 -11.72 -3.58
C ILE A 71 -8.57 -11.78 -2.57
N ASP A 72 -9.17 -10.65 -2.18
CA ASP A 72 -10.40 -10.63 -1.37
C ASP A 72 -11.54 -11.35 -2.11
N LYS A 73 -11.74 -11.03 -3.39
CA LYS A 73 -12.74 -11.71 -4.24
C LYS A 73 -12.49 -13.22 -4.33
N LEU A 74 -11.23 -13.62 -4.47
CA LEU A 74 -10.86 -15.04 -4.51
C LEU A 74 -11.11 -15.74 -3.17
N ASN A 75 -10.76 -15.10 -2.05
CA ASN A 75 -10.99 -15.64 -0.72
C ASN A 75 -12.48 -15.87 -0.46
N ARG A 76 -13.30 -14.85 -0.74
CA ARG A 76 -14.76 -14.96 -0.62
C ARG A 76 -15.33 -16.08 -1.50
N LYS A 77 -14.84 -16.22 -2.74
CA LYS A 77 -15.25 -17.32 -3.63
C LYS A 77 -14.86 -18.70 -3.10
N LYS A 78 -13.76 -18.81 -2.36
CA LYS A 78 -13.29 -20.04 -1.72
C LYS A 78 -13.91 -20.31 -0.35
N GLY A 79 -14.78 -19.44 0.16
CA GLY A 79 -15.31 -19.54 1.52
C GLY A 79 -14.29 -19.19 2.62
N LEU A 80 -13.18 -18.54 2.26
CA LEU A 80 -12.18 -18.05 3.20
C LEU A 80 -12.57 -16.66 3.72
N PRO A 81 -12.04 -16.23 4.89
CA PRO A 81 -12.22 -14.87 5.37
C PRO A 81 -11.78 -13.84 4.32
N GLY A 82 -12.67 -12.89 4.05
CA GLY A 82 -12.38 -11.75 3.18
C GLY A 82 -11.52 -10.70 3.88
N ILE A 83 -11.05 -9.73 3.11
CA ILE A 83 -10.37 -8.54 3.64
C ILE A 83 -11.43 -7.48 3.91
N GLU A 84 -11.69 -7.21 5.19
CA GLU A 84 -12.72 -6.24 5.60
C GLU A 84 -12.24 -4.79 5.53
N LYS A 85 -10.96 -4.55 5.82
CA LYS A 85 -10.36 -3.22 5.95
C LYS A 85 -8.90 -3.27 5.54
N MET A 86 -8.37 -2.11 5.15
CA MET A 86 -6.94 -1.94 4.90
C MET A 86 -6.15 -2.15 6.21
N PRO A 87 -4.94 -2.72 6.11
CA PRO A 87 -4.09 -2.92 7.29
C PRO A 87 -3.61 -1.60 7.86
N ASP A 88 -3.23 -1.67 9.13
CA ASP A 88 -2.68 -0.54 9.86
C ASP A 88 -1.29 -0.20 9.33
N ALA A 89 -0.99 1.09 9.35
CA ALA A 89 0.29 1.67 8.95
C ALA A 89 0.91 2.38 10.14
N PHE A 90 2.19 2.09 10.38
CA PHE A 90 2.96 2.60 11.50
C PHE A 90 4.16 3.40 10.98
N ASN A 91 4.76 4.23 11.85
CA ASN A 91 5.99 5.00 11.54
C ASN A 91 5.91 5.73 10.18
N ILE A 92 4.77 6.38 9.92
CA ILE A 92 4.46 7.01 8.63
C ILE A 92 5.30 8.29 8.46
N GLU A 93 6.31 8.24 7.59
CA GLU A 93 7.28 9.31 7.38
C GLU A 93 7.34 9.76 5.92
N VAL A 94 7.23 11.08 5.68
CA VAL A 94 7.51 11.65 4.36
C VAL A 94 9.01 11.87 4.23
N LYS A 95 9.62 11.20 3.25
CA LYS A 95 11.04 11.37 2.94
C LYS A 95 11.27 12.39 1.83
N VAL A 96 10.40 12.43 0.81
CA VAL A 96 10.55 13.33 -0.35
C VAL A 96 9.20 13.82 -0.86
N LYS A 97 9.14 15.09 -1.27
CA LYS A 97 8.01 15.69 -2.01
C LYS A 97 8.52 16.19 -3.37
N LYS A 98 7.79 15.96 -4.45
CA LYS A 98 8.21 16.30 -5.83
C LYS A 98 7.25 17.28 -6.50
#